data_AF-A0A955UF73-F1
#
_entry.id   AF-A0A955UF73-F1
#
_cell.length_a   1.000
_cell.length_b   1.000
_cell.length_c   1.000
_cell.angle_alpha   90.00
_cell.angle_beta   90.00
_cell.angle_gamma   90.00
#
_symmetry.space_group_name_H-M   'P 1'
#
loop_
_entity.id
_entity.type
_entity.pdbx_description
1 polymer ?
#
loop_
_entity_poly.entity_id
_entity_poly.type
_entity_poly.pdbx_seq_one_letter_code
_entity_poly.pdbx_strand_id
1 'polypeptide(L)'
;MVDSSPMDALYYPFHLCHEQTLHEILKDYSSAHFLDFMALQFTPFIGATGFPDRMGDYYPELLASGKIIQGYDVSGPLSPSMVVAVNQDLADPLWRSIFHEALKEDRRFQRGLVAFSQDNQGRSTVPIDSIVLIAFQKPEREFVSYSVKTLQAMTRRRLPEDENLAFEYGFGLIKTSAALRYSIQLCRQLGLVAVTDSPGHHQLLTRMCLRDSVDLSNICVKREGY
;
A
#
# COMPACT_ATOMS: atom_id res chain seq x y z
N MET A 1 8.99 10.22 -36.25
CA MET A 1 7.88 9.74 -35.41
C MET A 1 8.47 8.68 -34.51
N VAL A 2 8.66 8.97 -33.22
CA VAL A 2 9.10 7.95 -32.27
C VAL A 2 7.85 7.12 -31.99
N ASP A 3 7.86 5.89 -32.47
CA ASP A 3 6.84 4.90 -32.20
C ASP A 3 6.99 4.53 -30.71
N SER A 4 6.36 5.30 -29.82
CA SER A 4 6.38 4.97 -28.39
C SER A 4 5.48 3.75 -28.22
N SER A 5 6.09 2.58 -28.08
CA SER A 5 5.42 1.38 -27.61
C SER A 5 4.56 1.78 -26.38
N PRO A 6 3.27 1.42 -26.34
CA PRO A 6 2.42 1.88 -25.26
C PRO A 6 2.97 1.32 -23.94
N MET A 7 3.23 2.21 -22.99
CA MET A 7 3.84 1.82 -21.71
C MET A 7 2.90 0.91 -20.91
N ASP A 8 3.49 0.10 -20.03
CA ASP A 8 2.77 -0.70 -19.07
C ASP A 8 2.68 0.03 -17.72
N ALA A 9 1.61 -0.24 -16.97
CA ALA A 9 1.38 0.39 -15.67
C ALA A 9 1.53 -0.63 -14.54
N LEU A 10 2.09 -0.22 -13.40
CA LEU A 10 2.02 -0.95 -12.14
C LEU A 10 0.96 -0.33 -11.23
N TYR A 11 -0.09 -1.08 -10.92
CA TYR A 11 -1.04 -0.67 -9.90
C TYR A 11 -0.52 -1.01 -8.49
N TYR A 12 -0.47 -0.02 -7.60
CA TYR A 12 0.13 -0.14 -6.26
C TYR A 12 -0.77 0.47 -5.15
N PRO A 13 -0.56 0.13 -3.85
CA PRO A 13 0.45 -0.77 -3.29
C PRO A 13 0.09 -2.27 -3.37
N PHE A 14 -0.83 -2.77 -2.53
CA PHE A 14 -1.21 -4.19 -2.44
C PHE A 14 -2.72 -4.33 -2.24
N HIS A 15 -3.50 -3.90 -3.22
CA HIS A 15 -4.95 -3.97 -3.15
C HIS A 15 -5.54 -4.38 -4.51
N LEU A 16 -6.71 -5.01 -4.48
CA LEU A 16 -7.53 -5.15 -5.67
C LEU A 16 -7.88 -3.76 -6.21
N CYS A 17 -7.52 -3.53 -7.46
CA CYS A 17 -7.94 -2.35 -8.20
C CYS A 17 -9.45 -2.38 -8.42
N HIS A 18 -10.11 -1.23 -8.31
CA HIS A 18 -11.52 -1.13 -8.66
C HIS A 18 -11.72 -1.29 -10.16
N GLU A 19 -12.83 -1.87 -10.60
CA GLU A 19 -13.12 -2.10 -12.03
C GLU A 19 -12.97 -0.84 -12.88
N GLN A 20 -13.52 0.29 -12.42
CA GLN A 20 -13.39 1.58 -13.14
C GLN A 20 -11.94 2.03 -13.25
N THR A 21 -11.14 1.84 -12.20
CA THR A 21 -9.71 2.19 -12.22
C THR A 21 -8.95 1.29 -13.19
N LEU A 22 -9.28 -0.02 -13.23
CA LEU A 22 -8.71 -0.95 -14.20
C LEU A 22 -9.06 -0.53 -15.63
N HIS A 23 -10.31 -0.13 -15.88
CA HIS A 23 -10.75 0.34 -17.19
C HIS A 23 -9.98 1.58 -17.65
N GLU A 24 -9.83 2.58 -16.79
CA GLU A 24 -9.06 3.79 -17.11
C GLU A 24 -7.56 3.47 -17.35
N ILE A 25 -6.98 2.54 -16.59
CA ILE A 25 -5.60 2.10 -16.84
C ILE A 25 -5.50 1.43 -18.22
N LEU A 26 -6.38 0.47 -18.53
CA LEU A 26 -6.28 -0.29 -19.78
C LEU A 26 -6.65 0.51 -21.04
N LYS A 27 -7.17 1.73 -20.88
CA LYS A 27 -7.39 2.70 -21.96
C LYS A 27 -6.08 3.36 -22.41
N ASP A 28 -5.21 3.68 -21.45
CA ASP A 28 -3.99 4.47 -21.68
C ASP A 28 -2.71 3.61 -21.70
N TYR A 29 -2.76 2.40 -21.15
CA TYR A 29 -1.61 1.49 -21.02
C TYR A 29 -1.85 0.15 -21.73
N SER A 30 -0.76 -0.46 -22.21
CA SER A 30 -0.79 -1.77 -22.90
C SER A 30 -1.31 -2.87 -21.99
N SER A 31 -0.75 -2.96 -20.79
CA SER A 31 -1.13 -3.89 -19.73
C SER A 31 -1.06 -3.24 -18.34
N ALA A 32 -1.78 -3.84 -17.40
CA ALA A 32 -1.78 -3.48 -15.99
C ALA A 32 -1.13 -4.59 -15.15
N HIS A 33 -0.04 -4.24 -14.49
CA HIS A 33 0.71 -5.07 -13.58
C HIS A 33 0.18 -4.93 -12.17
N PHE A 34 0.11 -6.05 -11.44
CA PHE A 34 -0.36 -6.08 -10.05
C PHE A 34 0.63 -6.74 -9.11
N LEU A 35 0.78 -6.09 -7.95
CA LEU A 35 1.40 -6.69 -6.78
C LEU A 35 0.30 -7.45 -6.01
N ASP A 36 -0.09 -8.63 -6.50
CA ASP A 36 -1.27 -9.33 -5.95
C ASP A 36 -1.03 -9.93 -4.57
N PHE A 37 0.24 -10.12 -4.18
CA PHE A 37 0.57 -10.80 -2.94
C PHE A 37 1.88 -10.30 -2.34
N MET A 38 1.83 -9.90 -1.06
CA MET A 38 2.99 -9.73 -0.21
C MET A 38 2.75 -10.46 1.09
N ALA A 39 3.54 -11.47 1.41
CA ALA A 39 3.67 -11.97 2.77
C ALA A 39 4.92 -11.35 3.40
N LEU A 40 4.78 -10.19 4.04
CA LEU A 40 5.88 -9.55 4.76
C LEU A 40 6.17 -10.35 6.03
N GLN A 41 7.31 -11.03 6.07
CA GLN A 41 7.80 -11.68 7.27
C GLN A 41 8.55 -10.66 8.14
N PHE A 42 7.87 -10.11 9.14
CA PHE A 42 8.44 -9.09 10.01
C PHE A 42 9.39 -9.66 11.06
N THR A 43 9.04 -10.82 11.60
CA THR A 43 9.87 -11.69 12.46
C THR A 43 9.59 -13.15 12.08
N PRO A 44 10.32 -14.14 12.62
CA PRO A 44 9.99 -15.55 12.39
C PRO A 44 8.55 -15.95 12.78
N PHE A 45 7.90 -15.21 13.66
CA PHE A 45 6.58 -15.53 14.21
C PHE A 45 5.50 -14.48 13.92
N ILE A 46 5.87 -13.35 13.33
CA ILE A 46 4.95 -12.25 13.02
C ILE A 46 5.19 -11.82 11.59
N GLY A 47 4.11 -11.74 10.83
CA GLY A 47 4.11 -11.18 9.50
C GLY A 47 2.78 -10.55 9.18
N ALA A 48 2.68 -10.00 7.97
CA ALA A 48 1.42 -9.56 7.40
C ALA A 48 1.31 -10.11 5.99
N THR A 49 0.14 -10.61 5.66
CA THR A 49 -0.24 -10.85 4.26
C THR A 49 -0.93 -9.60 3.73
N GLY A 50 -0.71 -9.30 2.45
CA GLY A 50 -1.58 -8.42 1.68
C GLY A 50 -2.98 -9.04 1.51
N PHE A 51 -3.76 -8.45 0.61
CA PHE A 51 -5.07 -8.99 0.26
C PHE A 51 -4.90 -10.38 -0.39
N PRO A 52 -5.71 -11.39 -0.04
CA PRO A 52 -5.53 -12.76 -0.57
C PRO A 52 -5.97 -12.91 -2.03
N ASP A 53 -6.86 -12.02 -2.49
CA ASP A 53 -7.47 -12.11 -3.81
C ASP A 53 -6.56 -11.49 -4.88
N ARG A 54 -6.57 -12.08 -6.08
CA ARG A 54 -5.77 -11.63 -7.22
C ARG A 54 -6.67 -11.01 -8.29
N MET A 55 -6.18 -10.00 -9.01
CA MET A 55 -7.00 -9.36 -10.04
C MET A 55 -7.40 -10.33 -11.15
N GLY A 56 -6.50 -11.20 -11.58
CA GLY A 56 -6.75 -12.19 -12.63
C GLY A 56 -7.73 -13.30 -12.25
N ASP A 57 -8.04 -13.48 -10.96
CA ASP A 57 -9.10 -14.42 -10.53
C ASP A 57 -10.49 -13.87 -10.88
N TYR A 58 -10.65 -12.54 -10.91
CA TYR A 58 -11.89 -11.86 -11.31
C TYR A 58 -11.98 -11.57 -12.81
N TYR A 59 -10.84 -11.48 -13.50
CA TYR A 59 -10.74 -11.12 -14.92
C TYR A 59 -9.86 -12.12 -15.70
N PRO A 60 -10.27 -13.40 -15.80
CA PRO A 60 -9.46 -14.46 -16.39
C PRO A 60 -9.14 -14.22 -17.87
N GLU A 61 -10.04 -13.58 -18.62
CA GLU A 61 -9.83 -13.21 -20.02
C GLU A 61 -8.77 -12.11 -20.20
N LEU A 62 -8.71 -11.14 -19.28
CA LEU A 62 -7.68 -10.10 -19.29
C LEU A 62 -6.32 -10.66 -18.89
N LEU A 63 -6.29 -11.63 -17.97
CA LEU A 63 -5.08 -12.38 -17.64
C LEU A 63 -4.60 -13.21 -18.83
N ALA A 64 -5.49 -13.99 -19.46
CA ALA A 64 -5.16 -14.86 -20.59
C ALA A 64 -4.67 -14.09 -21.83
N SER A 65 -5.17 -12.86 -22.04
CA SER A 65 -4.76 -11.98 -23.13
C SER A 65 -3.51 -11.14 -22.84
N GLY A 66 -2.96 -11.22 -21.62
CA GLY A 66 -1.80 -10.43 -21.21
C GLY A 66 -2.11 -8.96 -20.90
N LYS A 67 -3.38 -8.58 -20.81
CA LYS A 67 -3.82 -7.25 -20.37
C LYS A 67 -3.65 -7.06 -18.87
N ILE A 68 -3.73 -8.14 -18.09
CA ILE A 68 -3.34 -8.18 -16.68
C ILE A 68 -2.06 -9.02 -16.56
N ILE A 69 -1.06 -8.46 -15.90
CA ILE A 69 0.17 -9.15 -15.52
C ILE A 69 0.25 -9.16 -14.00
N GLN A 70 0.55 -10.31 -13.43
CA GLN A 70 0.27 -10.55 -12.01
C GLN A 70 1.23 -11.61 -11.46
N GLY A 71 1.41 -11.66 -10.14
CA GLY A 71 2.25 -12.67 -9.48
C GLY A 71 3.71 -12.26 -9.23
N TYR A 72 3.99 -10.96 -9.06
CA TYR A 72 5.28 -10.52 -8.56
C TYR A 72 5.50 -10.97 -7.11
N ASP A 73 6.51 -11.82 -6.89
CA ASP A 73 6.85 -12.27 -5.55
C ASP A 73 7.70 -11.24 -4.81
N VAL A 74 7.07 -10.60 -3.84
CA VAL A 74 7.71 -9.66 -2.90
C VAL A 74 7.54 -10.14 -1.45
N SER A 75 7.34 -11.45 -1.29
CA SER A 75 7.16 -12.10 0.01
C SER A 75 8.48 -12.39 0.71
N GLY A 76 8.40 -12.58 2.02
CA GLY A 76 9.52 -12.96 2.87
C GLY A 76 10.04 -11.81 3.74
N PRO A 77 11.24 -11.97 4.32
CA PRO A 77 11.81 -10.98 5.21
C PRO A 77 12.32 -9.76 4.43
N LEU A 78 12.28 -8.59 5.07
CA LEU A 78 12.93 -7.41 4.52
C LEU A 78 14.43 -7.66 4.39
N SER A 79 14.97 -7.42 3.19
CA SER A 79 16.42 -7.42 2.98
C SER A 79 17.08 -6.30 3.81
N PRO A 80 18.39 -6.41 4.12
CA PRO A 80 19.08 -5.36 4.88
C PRO A 80 18.98 -3.96 4.24
N SER A 81 19.03 -3.87 2.90
CA SER A 81 18.85 -2.61 2.18
C SER A 81 17.42 -2.08 2.29
N MET A 82 16.42 -2.97 2.25
CA MET A 82 15.02 -2.59 2.45
C MET A 82 14.77 -2.08 3.87
N VAL A 83 15.37 -2.71 4.90
CA VAL A 83 15.28 -2.23 6.28
C VAL A 83 15.84 -0.81 6.42
N VAL A 84 16.97 -0.51 5.77
CA VAL A 84 17.54 0.85 5.78
C VAL A 84 16.59 1.85 5.10
N ALA A 85 16.08 1.51 3.91
CA ALA A 85 15.17 2.36 3.16
C ALA A 85 13.85 2.64 3.91
N VAL A 86 13.28 1.60 4.55
CA VAL A 86 12.09 1.73 5.40
C VAL A 86 12.38 2.63 6.60
N ASN A 87 13.50 2.43 7.31
CA ASN A 87 13.84 3.30 8.44
C ASN A 87 14.05 4.76 8.02
N GLN A 88 14.54 5.02 6.80
CA GLN A 88 14.62 6.38 6.25
C GLN A 88 13.24 7.00 6.02
N ASP A 89 12.27 6.21 5.55
CA ASP A 89 10.87 6.66 5.40
C ASP A 89 10.23 6.98 6.75
N LEU A 90 10.40 6.09 7.73
CA LEU A 90 9.88 6.28 9.08
C LEU A 90 10.54 7.47 9.82
N ALA A 91 11.79 7.81 9.47
CA ALA A 91 12.49 8.96 10.03
C ALA A 91 12.09 10.30 9.36
N ASP A 92 11.44 10.27 8.19
CA ASP A 92 10.99 11.47 7.49
C ASP A 92 9.68 12.01 8.12
N PRO A 93 9.71 13.15 8.82
CA PRO A 93 8.51 13.69 9.47
C PRO A 93 7.43 14.07 8.47
N LEU A 94 7.79 14.52 7.26
CA LEU A 94 6.80 14.87 6.24
C LEU A 94 6.12 13.60 5.71
N TRP A 95 6.87 12.52 5.51
CA TRP A 95 6.30 11.24 5.09
C TRP A 95 5.33 10.69 6.14
N ARG A 96 5.70 10.75 7.44
CA ARG A 96 4.79 10.36 8.54
C ARG A 96 3.54 11.23 8.61
N SER A 97 3.67 12.53 8.37
CA SER A 97 2.54 13.46 8.34
C SER A 97 1.56 13.11 7.23
N ILE A 98 2.06 12.86 6.01
CA ILE A 98 1.24 12.42 4.87
C ILE A 98 0.54 11.09 5.20
N PHE A 99 1.24 10.14 5.81
CA PHE A 99 0.65 8.85 6.19
C PHE A 99 -0.48 9.04 7.20
N HIS A 100 -0.26 9.88 8.22
CA HIS A 100 -1.27 10.15 9.25
C HIS A 100 -2.49 10.88 8.67
N GLU A 101 -2.29 11.84 7.77
CA GLU A 101 -3.39 12.54 7.10
C GLU A 101 -4.17 11.60 6.16
N ALA A 102 -3.47 10.71 5.44
CA ALA A 102 -4.14 9.69 4.63
C ALA A 102 -5.01 8.75 5.47
N LEU A 103 -4.59 8.39 6.68
CA LEU A 103 -5.44 7.63 7.62
C LEU A 103 -6.69 8.40 8.06
N LYS A 104 -6.67 9.74 8.03
CA LYS A 104 -7.83 10.57 8.40
C LYS A 104 -8.80 10.74 7.22
N GLU A 105 -8.28 11.06 6.05
CA GLU A 105 -9.09 11.59 4.94
C GLU A 105 -9.23 10.65 3.73
N ASP A 106 -8.34 9.66 3.56
CA ASP A 106 -8.34 8.80 2.37
C ASP A 106 -9.02 7.45 2.67
N ARG A 107 -10.31 7.34 2.32
CA ARG A 107 -11.11 6.10 2.46
C ARG A 107 -10.48 4.91 1.75
N ARG A 108 -9.81 5.13 0.62
CA ARG A 108 -9.09 4.07 -0.10
C ARG A 108 -7.87 3.62 0.70
N PHE A 109 -7.14 4.56 1.31
CA PHE A 109 -6.02 4.27 2.20
C PHE A 109 -6.44 3.53 3.47
N GLN A 110 -7.64 3.83 3.99
CA GLN A 110 -8.21 3.16 5.17
C GLN A 110 -8.75 1.75 4.86
N ARG A 111 -8.71 1.27 3.62
CA ARG A 111 -9.25 -0.05 3.24
C ARG A 111 -8.56 -1.15 4.04
N GLY A 112 -9.36 -1.96 4.74
CA GLY A 112 -8.87 -2.99 5.68
C GLY A 112 -8.81 -2.53 7.14
N LEU A 113 -8.95 -1.22 7.41
CA LEU A 113 -9.12 -0.64 8.75
C LEU A 113 -10.56 -0.17 9.02
N VAL A 114 -11.37 -0.02 7.97
CA VAL A 114 -12.79 0.33 8.08
C VAL A 114 -13.63 -0.95 8.19
N ALA A 115 -14.52 -0.99 9.17
CA ALA A 115 -15.52 -2.04 9.29
C ALA A 115 -16.78 -1.64 8.52
N PHE A 116 -17.52 -2.60 8.00
CA PHE A 116 -18.81 -2.34 7.38
C PHE A 116 -19.93 -2.73 8.36
N SER A 117 -20.87 -1.82 8.61
CA SER A 117 -22.09 -2.18 9.34
C SER A 117 -22.93 -3.12 8.48
N GLN A 118 -23.43 -4.19 9.09
CA GLN A 118 -24.43 -5.05 8.46
C GLN A 118 -25.82 -4.52 8.79
N ASP A 119 -26.68 -4.40 7.79
CA ASP A 119 -28.11 -4.20 8.03
C ASP A 119 -28.76 -5.48 8.61
N ASN A 120 -30.04 -5.40 8.98
CA ASN A 120 -30.81 -6.54 9.50
C ASN A 120 -30.95 -7.72 8.50
N GLN A 121 -30.44 -7.57 7.27
CA GLN A 121 -30.40 -8.58 6.21
C GLN A 121 -28.97 -9.03 5.89
N GLY A 122 -27.98 -8.62 6.70
CA GLY A 122 -26.57 -8.99 6.53
C GLY A 122 -25.84 -8.22 5.42
N ARG A 123 -26.45 -7.20 4.81
CA ARG A 123 -25.84 -6.39 3.75
C ARG A 123 -25.02 -5.26 4.36
N SER A 124 -23.82 -5.07 3.85
CA SER A 124 -22.92 -3.98 4.22
C SER A 124 -23.51 -2.63 3.78
N THR A 125 -23.94 -1.76 4.69
CA THR A 125 -24.71 -0.55 4.32
C THR A 125 -24.06 0.79 4.66
N VAL A 126 -23.18 0.88 5.67
CA VAL A 126 -22.40 2.10 5.94
C VAL A 126 -21.01 1.74 6.50
N PRO A 127 -19.91 2.34 6.01
CA PRO A 127 -18.60 2.18 6.63
C PRO A 127 -18.63 2.80 8.04
N ILE A 128 -18.30 2.01 9.08
CA ILE A 128 -18.10 2.50 10.44
C ILE A 128 -16.60 2.44 10.72
N ASP A 129 -16.05 3.56 11.20
CA ASP A 129 -14.66 3.61 11.62
C ASP A 129 -14.43 2.60 12.76
N SER A 130 -13.49 1.68 12.56
CA SER A 130 -13.15 0.72 13.61
C SER A 130 -12.52 1.44 14.80
N ILE A 131 -12.61 0.85 15.99
CA ILE A 131 -11.91 1.35 17.20
C ILE A 131 -10.41 1.52 16.92
N VAL A 132 -9.84 0.63 16.09
CA VAL A 132 -8.44 0.69 15.66
C VAL A 132 -8.17 1.93 14.79
N LEU A 133 -9.04 2.22 13.82
CA LEU A 133 -8.90 3.42 12.97
C LEU A 133 -8.97 4.70 13.80
N ILE A 134 -9.95 4.80 14.71
CA ILE A 134 -10.08 5.95 15.61
C ILE A 134 -8.82 6.11 16.48
N ALA A 135 -8.27 5.00 16.99
CA ALA A 135 -7.03 5.03 17.78
C ALA A 135 -5.79 5.44 16.97
N PHE A 136 -5.76 5.13 15.67
CA PHE A 136 -4.67 5.51 14.77
C PHE A 136 -4.72 6.96 14.32
N GLN A 137 -5.91 7.56 14.27
CA GLN A 137 -6.13 8.95 13.90
C GLN A 137 -5.81 9.95 15.04
N LYS A 138 -5.43 9.46 16.22
CA LYS A 138 -5.05 10.35 17.32
C LYS A 138 -3.74 11.10 17.00
N PRO A 139 -3.67 12.43 17.18
CA PRO A 139 -2.54 13.26 16.76
C PRO A 139 -1.19 12.84 17.34
N GLU A 140 -1.16 12.30 18.57
CA GLU A 140 0.08 11.86 19.20
C GLU A 140 0.79 10.75 18.41
N ARG A 141 0.06 9.97 17.59
CA ARG A 141 0.61 8.85 16.83
C ARG A 141 1.58 9.29 15.75
N GLU A 142 1.33 10.44 15.12
CA GLU A 142 2.18 11.02 14.07
C GLU A 142 3.61 11.27 14.58
N PHE A 143 3.75 11.69 15.83
CA PHE A 143 5.02 12.14 16.39
C PHE A 143 5.86 11.00 16.98
N VAL A 144 5.28 9.83 17.23
CA VAL A 144 6.02 8.67 17.75
C VAL A 144 7.03 8.18 16.73
N SER A 145 8.28 8.03 17.16
CA SER A 145 9.36 7.54 16.31
C SER A 145 9.35 6.01 16.25
N TYR A 146 9.30 5.47 15.04
CA TYR A 146 9.33 4.03 14.78
C TYR A 146 10.57 3.64 13.98
N SER A 147 11.01 2.40 14.16
CA SER A 147 12.00 1.75 13.31
C SER A 147 11.67 0.26 13.26
N VAL A 148 12.18 -0.44 12.26
CA VAL A 148 12.07 -1.90 12.17
C VAL A 148 12.56 -2.56 13.45
N LYS A 149 13.73 -2.13 13.96
CA LYS A 149 14.33 -2.70 15.17
C LYS A 149 13.49 -2.47 16.42
N THR A 150 12.96 -1.25 16.61
CA THR A 150 12.17 -0.93 17.81
C THR A 150 10.86 -1.72 17.81
N LEU A 151 10.18 -1.84 16.67
CA LEU A 151 8.96 -2.64 16.55
C LEU A 151 9.23 -4.15 16.70
N GLN A 152 10.31 -4.68 16.14
CA GLN A 152 10.72 -6.08 16.37
C GLN A 152 11.04 -6.39 17.83
N ALA A 153 11.51 -5.41 18.61
CA ALA A 153 11.75 -5.61 20.04
C ALA A 153 10.43 -5.74 20.83
N MET A 154 9.36 -5.06 20.39
CA MET A 154 8.04 -5.13 21.02
C MET A 154 7.42 -6.54 20.91
N THR A 155 7.71 -7.28 19.84
CA THR A 155 7.16 -8.63 19.61
C THR A 155 7.69 -9.69 20.56
N ARG A 156 8.72 -9.37 21.38
CA ARG A 156 9.37 -10.33 22.29
C ARG A 156 8.66 -10.47 23.63
N ARG A 157 7.57 -9.74 23.84
CA ARG A 157 6.78 -9.76 25.07
C ARG A 157 5.31 -9.56 24.78
N ARG A 158 4.47 -9.89 25.76
CA ARG A 158 3.06 -9.50 25.74
C ARG A 158 2.96 -7.98 25.90
N LEU A 159 2.24 -7.32 25.00
CA LEU A 159 2.03 -5.88 25.03
C LEU A 159 0.75 -5.54 25.80
N PRO A 160 0.77 -4.53 26.69
CA PRO A 160 -0.44 -3.83 27.12
C PRO A 160 -1.19 -3.25 25.91
N GLU A 161 -2.48 -2.96 26.08
CA GLU A 161 -3.36 -2.51 24.99
C GLU A 161 -2.82 -1.27 24.24
N ASP A 162 -2.42 -0.23 24.96
CA ASP A 162 -1.90 1.01 24.34
C ASP A 162 -0.61 0.79 23.54
N GLU A 163 0.26 -0.11 24.01
CA GLU A 163 1.48 -0.48 23.30
C GLU A 163 1.20 -1.39 22.11
N ASN A 164 0.16 -2.23 22.21
CA ASN A 164 -0.31 -3.03 21.08
C ASN A 164 -0.84 -2.13 19.96
N LEU A 165 -1.62 -1.09 20.31
CA LEU A 165 -2.06 -0.08 19.35
C LEU A 165 -0.89 0.69 18.72
N ALA A 166 0.14 1.03 19.52
CA ALA A 166 1.36 1.66 19.00
C ALA A 166 2.11 0.72 18.03
N PHE A 167 2.17 -0.58 18.36
CA PHE A 167 2.77 -1.60 17.51
C PHE A 167 2.04 -1.69 16.16
N GLU A 168 0.71 -1.81 16.17
CA GLU A 168 -0.08 -1.94 14.94
C GLU A 168 0.03 -0.70 14.05
N TYR A 169 0.02 0.51 14.64
CA TYR A 169 0.25 1.76 13.88
C TYR A 169 1.65 1.77 13.25
N GLY A 170 2.68 1.49 14.04
CA GLY A 170 4.06 1.43 13.57
C GLY A 170 4.28 0.36 12.51
N PHE A 171 3.62 -0.80 12.65
CA PHE A 171 3.66 -1.86 11.66
C PHE A 171 2.92 -1.47 10.37
N GLY A 172 1.85 -0.68 10.47
CA GLY A 172 1.21 0.00 9.34
C GLY A 172 2.20 0.84 8.54
N LEU A 173 2.98 1.70 9.20
CA LEU A 173 4.03 2.51 8.55
C LEU A 173 5.03 1.62 7.79
N ILE A 174 5.52 0.54 8.43
CA ILE A 174 6.48 -0.39 7.81
C ILE A 174 5.88 -1.07 6.58
N LYS A 175 4.65 -1.58 6.68
CA LYS A 175 3.97 -2.24 5.55
C LYS A 175 3.81 -1.30 4.37
N THR A 176 3.32 -0.09 4.62
CA THR A 176 3.14 0.91 3.56
C THR A 176 4.46 1.32 2.94
N SER A 177 5.49 1.63 3.74
CA SER A 177 6.81 1.96 3.22
C SER A 177 7.39 0.80 2.38
N ALA A 178 7.39 -0.44 2.90
CA ALA A 178 7.89 -1.60 2.17
C ALA A 178 7.16 -1.80 0.83
N ALA A 179 5.83 -1.65 0.82
CA ALA A 179 5.02 -1.74 -0.39
C ALA A 179 5.42 -0.72 -1.46
N LEU A 180 5.54 0.54 -1.07
CA LEU A 180 5.94 1.61 -1.97
C LEU A 180 7.36 1.41 -2.46
N ARG A 181 8.28 0.92 -1.61
CA ARG A 181 9.66 0.60 -2.01
C ARG A 181 9.74 -0.51 -3.04
N TYR A 182 9.00 -1.60 -2.84
CA TYR A 182 8.90 -2.66 -3.84
C TYR A 182 8.30 -2.15 -5.16
N SER A 183 7.29 -1.27 -5.08
CA SER A 183 6.70 -0.63 -6.26
C SER A 183 7.73 0.17 -7.05
N ILE A 184 8.56 0.99 -6.37
CA ILE A 184 9.67 1.72 -7.01
C ILE A 184 10.64 0.75 -7.70
N GLN A 185 11.08 -0.29 -6.99
CA GLN A 185 12.04 -1.26 -7.51
C GLN A 185 11.50 -1.92 -8.79
N LEU A 186 10.25 -2.37 -8.74
CA LEU A 186 9.62 -3.08 -9.84
C LEU A 186 9.40 -2.17 -11.05
N CYS A 187 8.86 -0.95 -10.84
CA CYS A 187 8.69 0.01 -11.92
C CYS A 187 10.02 0.33 -12.60
N ARG A 188 11.10 0.52 -11.84
CA ARG A 188 12.42 0.80 -12.42
C ARG A 188 13.02 -0.39 -13.16
N GLN A 189 12.84 -1.60 -12.62
CA GLN A 189 13.37 -2.81 -13.22
C GLN A 189 12.68 -3.13 -14.57
N LEU A 190 11.38 -2.85 -14.66
CA LEU A 190 10.55 -3.22 -15.79
C LEU A 190 10.16 -2.04 -16.70
N GLY A 191 10.53 -0.81 -16.34
CA GLY A 191 10.18 0.40 -17.09
C GLY A 191 8.69 0.75 -17.03
N LEU A 192 8.02 0.47 -15.89
CA LEU A 192 6.57 0.68 -15.72
C LEU A 192 6.27 2.08 -15.17
N VAL A 193 5.07 2.56 -15.49
CA VAL A 193 4.48 3.74 -14.84
C VAL A 193 3.77 3.32 -13.55
N ALA A 194 4.06 3.95 -12.43
CA ALA A 194 3.34 3.68 -11.17
C ALA A 194 1.95 4.34 -11.20
N VAL A 195 0.90 3.58 -10.89
CA VAL A 195 -0.49 4.05 -10.87
C VAL A 195 -1.18 3.64 -9.57
N THR A 196 -1.95 4.55 -8.97
CA THR A 196 -2.81 4.25 -7.83
C THR A 196 -4.11 5.03 -7.93
N ASP A 197 -5.14 4.59 -7.19
CA ASP A 197 -6.39 5.31 -6.98
C ASP A 197 -6.52 5.87 -5.55
N SER A 198 -5.43 5.82 -4.78
CA SER A 198 -5.34 6.38 -3.43
C SER A 198 -4.46 7.64 -3.46
N PRO A 199 -5.04 8.83 -3.24
CA PRO A 199 -4.28 10.07 -3.10
C PRO A 199 -3.19 10.01 -2.02
N GLY A 200 -3.46 9.33 -0.89
CA GLY A 200 -2.49 9.16 0.19
C GLY A 200 -1.28 8.35 -0.25
N HIS A 201 -1.49 7.19 -0.90
CA HIS A 201 -0.38 6.40 -1.45
C HIS A 201 0.39 7.16 -2.54
N HIS A 202 -0.30 7.94 -3.38
CA HIS A 202 0.32 8.79 -4.40
C HIS A 202 1.26 9.81 -3.79
N GLN A 203 0.81 10.53 -2.75
CA GLN A 203 1.61 11.54 -2.05
C GLN A 203 2.82 10.93 -1.34
N LEU A 204 2.65 9.77 -0.69
CA LEU A 204 3.76 9.06 -0.02
C LEU A 204 4.82 8.63 -1.03
N LEU A 205 4.43 8.00 -2.14
CA LEU A 205 5.36 7.56 -3.17
C LEU A 205 6.08 8.76 -3.81
N THR A 206 5.33 9.84 -4.11
CA THR A 206 5.89 11.08 -4.64
C THR A 206 6.93 11.68 -3.68
N ARG A 207 6.63 11.72 -2.38
CA ARG A 207 7.56 12.20 -1.36
C ARG A 207 8.84 11.37 -1.32
N MET A 208 8.73 10.04 -1.38
CA MET A 208 9.88 9.13 -1.42
C MET A 208 10.75 9.38 -2.66
N CYS A 209 10.13 9.49 -3.84
CA CYS A 209 10.85 9.75 -5.09
C CYS A 209 11.57 11.09 -5.08
N LEU A 210 10.91 12.16 -4.60
CA LEU A 210 11.52 13.49 -4.48
C LEU A 210 12.71 13.49 -3.51
N ARG A 211 12.56 12.87 -2.33
CA ARG A 211 13.63 12.81 -1.33
C ARG A 211 14.84 12.02 -1.84
N ASP A 212 14.59 10.93 -2.54
CA ASP A 212 15.63 9.99 -2.98
C ASP A 212 16.14 10.28 -4.40
N SER A 213 15.67 11.36 -5.03
CA SER A 213 15.99 11.74 -6.41
C SER A 213 15.74 10.59 -7.41
N VAL A 214 14.64 9.87 -7.22
CA VAL A 214 14.20 8.80 -8.12
C VAL A 214 13.30 9.38 -9.17
N ASP A 215 13.69 9.26 -10.45
CA ASP A 215 12.83 9.55 -11.58
C ASP A 215 11.86 8.38 -11.81
N LEU A 216 10.59 8.62 -11.54
CA LEU A 216 9.51 7.64 -11.67
C LEU A 216 8.19 8.36 -11.97
N SER A 217 7.56 8.02 -13.09
CA SER A 217 6.21 8.45 -13.39
C SER A 217 5.23 7.85 -12.38
N ASN A 218 4.48 8.71 -11.70
CA ASN A 218 3.52 8.33 -10.66
C ASN A 218 2.18 9.04 -10.87
N ILE A 219 1.14 8.28 -11.22
CA ILE A 219 -0.17 8.77 -11.61
C ILE A 219 -1.22 8.38 -10.56
N CYS A 220 -2.06 9.34 -10.17
CA CYS A 220 -3.24 9.09 -9.36
C CYS A 220 -4.49 9.13 -10.24
N VAL A 221 -5.15 7.99 -10.43
CA VAL A 221 -6.46 7.92 -11.09
C VAL A 221 -7.51 8.34 -10.08
N LYS A 222 -8.12 9.51 -10.27
CA LYS A 222 -9.19 9.98 -9.40
C LYS A 222 -10.42 9.12 -9.61
N ARG A 223 -10.99 8.62 -8.51
CA ARG A 223 -12.28 7.95 -8.50
C ARG A 223 -13.29 8.79 -7.74
N GLU A 224 -14.51 8.87 -8.26
CA GLU A 224 -15.67 9.41 -7.54
C GLU A 224 -16.39 8.28 -6.78
N GLY A 225 -16.84 8.55 -5.55
CA GLY A 225 -17.73 7.65 -4.79
C GLY A 225 -17.04 6.59 -3.92
N TYR A 226 -15.99 6.95 -3.18
CA TYR A 226 -15.47 6.15 -2.07
C TYR A 226 -16.21 6.44 -0.76
#